data_AF-A0A841G379-F1
#
_entry.id   AF-A0A841G379-F1
#
_cell.length_a   1.000
_cell.length_b   1.000
_cell.length_c   1.000
_cell.angle_alpha   90.00
_cell.angle_beta   90.00
_cell.angle_gamma   90.00
#
_symmetry.space_group_name_H-M   'P 1'
#
loop_
_entity.id
_entity.type
_entity.pdbx_description
1 polymer ?
#
loop_
_entity_poly.entity_id
_entity_poly.type
_entity_poly.pdbx_seq_one_letter_code
_entity_poly.pdbx_strand_id
1 'polypeptide(L)'
;MTDEVRADPVELAVLSQAVLMVAYRVRSELPRGWSGVLVPSSAFGNTNAAESLAVDYGDAIETAGRAVEDLTGVLDGDADRLLRIAFAYKQTDDEEMERHESVGLPG
;
A
#
# COMPACT_ATOMS: atom_id res chain seq x y z
N MET A 1 -16.30 -7.99 -32.21
CA MET A 1 -16.71 -6.97 -31.23
C MET A 1 -15.84 -7.19 -30.01
N THR A 2 -14.79 -6.40 -29.86
CA THR A 2 -14.00 -6.38 -28.62
C THR A 2 -14.88 -5.72 -27.57
N ASP A 3 -15.20 -6.43 -26.48
CA ASP A 3 -15.87 -5.84 -25.32
C ASP A 3 -15.06 -4.61 -24.89
N GLU A 4 -15.70 -3.45 -24.92
CA GLU A 4 -15.09 -2.21 -24.49
C GLU A 4 -14.97 -2.29 -22.96
N VAL A 5 -13.75 -2.56 -22.47
CA VAL A 5 -13.47 -2.59 -21.04
C VAL A 5 -13.52 -1.16 -20.51
N ARG A 6 -14.65 -0.77 -19.93
CA ARG A 6 -14.78 0.48 -19.19
C ARG A 6 -14.38 0.26 -17.74
N ALA A 7 -13.44 1.06 -17.27
CA ALA A 7 -13.09 1.07 -15.84
C ALA A 7 -14.20 1.77 -15.06
N ASP A 8 -14.66 1.14 -13.98
CA ASP A 8 -15.61 1.75 -13.05
C ASP A 8 -14.84 2.61 -12.04
N PRO A 9 -15.04 3.94 -12.01
CA PRO A 9 -14.35 4.83 -11.09
C PRO A 9 -14.68 4.54 -9.62
N VAL A 10 -15.88 4.03 -9.31
CA VAL A 10 -16.25 3.65 -7.94
C VAL A 10 -15.46 2.44 -7.49
N GLU A 11 -15.38 1.39 -8.33
CA GLU A 11 -14.60 0.19 -8.01
C GLU A 11 -13.10 0.50 -7.90
N LEU A 12 -12.56 1.41 -8.71
CA LEU A 12 -11.18 1.89 -8.57
C LEU A 12 -10.93 2.62 -7.25
N ALA A 13 -11.89 3.44 -6.79
CA ALA A 13 -11.80 4.10 -5.49
C ALA A 13 -11.89 3.10 -4.32
N VAL A 14 -12.76 2.08 -4.43
CA VAL A 14 -12.84 0.97 -3.45
C VAL A 14 -11.52 0.20 -3.40
N LEU A 15 -10.93 -0.09 -4.56
CA LEU A 15 -9.63 -0.77 -4.63
C LEU A 15 -8.51 0.09 -4.01
N SER A 16 -8.48 1.39 -4.29
CA SER A 16 -7.55 2.34 -3.66
C SER A 16 -7.66 2.29 -2.13
N GLN A 17 -8.88 2.33 -1.60
CA GLN A 17 -9.13 2.23 -0.17
C GLN A 17 -8.66 0.90 0.41
N ALA A 18 -8.89 -0.21 -0.29
CA ALA A 18 -8.44 -1.54 0.14
C ALA A 18 -6.90 -1.62 0.22
N VAL A 19 -6.19 -1.08 -0.78
CA VAL A 19 -4.72 -1.02 -0.80
C VAL A 19 -4.19 -0.19 0.37
N LEU A 20 -4.78 1.00 0.61
CA LEU A 20 -4.40 1.86 1.73
C LEU A 20 -4.63 1.17 3.08
N MET A 21 -5.73 0.43 3.22
CA MET A 21 -6.04 -0.34 4.43
C MET A 21 -5.02 -1.46 4.68
N VAL A 22 -4.52 -2.11 3.62
CA VAL A 22 -3.45 -3.11 3.73
C VAL A 22 -2.16 -2.43 4.21
N ALA A 23 -1.76 -1.31 3.60
CA ALA A 23 -0.58 -0.56 4.01
C ALA A 23 -0.65 -0.16 5.50
N TYR A 24 -1.80 0.37 5.92
CA TYR A 24 -2.07 0.72 7.31
C TYR A 24 -1.93 -0.46 8.25
N ARG A 25 -2.58 -1.60 7.94
CA ARG A 25 -2.56 -2.80 8.79
C ARG A 25 -1.14 -3.37 8.92
N VAL A 26 -0.39 -3.41 7.83
CA VAL A 26 1.00 -3.88 7.86
C VAL A 26 1.82 -2.98 8.79
N ARG A 27 1.71 -1.65 8.66
CA ARG A 27 2.43 -0.70 9.52
C ARG A 27 2.01 -0.77 10.99
N SER A 28 0.71 -0.97 11.28
CA SER A 28 0.19 -0.99 12.66
C SER A 28 0.50 -2.29 13.40
N GLU A 29 0.55 -3.42 12.70
CA GLU A 29 0.80 -4.73 13.30
C GLU A 29 2.29 -5.09 13.35
N LEU A 30 3.14 -4.43 12.56
CA LEU A 30 4.58 -4.68 12.54
C LEU A 30 5.22 -4.60 13.94
N PRO A 31 5.01 -3.54 14.77
CA PRO A 31 5.59 -3.47 16.11
C PRO A 31 5.16 -4.63 17.02
N ARG A 32 3.92 -5.11 16.86
CA ARG A 32 3.41 -6.25 17.63
C ARG A 32 4.10 -7.55 17.21
N GLY A 33 4.26 -7.79 15.91
CA GLY A 33 5.00 -8.95 15.42
C GLY A 33 6.45 -8.95 15.90
N TRP A 34 7.09 -7.79 15.95
CA TRP A 34 8.48 -7.63 16.35
C TRP A 34 8.74 -7.96 17.81
N SER A 35 7.78 -7.65 18.69
CA SER A 35 7.89 -8.01 20.11
C SER A 35 8.13 -9.51 20.35
N GLY A 36 7.68 -10.38 19.44
CA GLY A 36 7.88 -11.83 19.52
C GLY A 36 9.20 -12.31 18.90
N VAL A 37 9.87 -11.47 18.12
CA VAL A 37 11.13 -11.81 17.45
C VAL A 37 12.32 -11.29 18.23
N LEU A 38 12.16 -10.21 19.02
CA LEU A 38 13.21 -9.58 19.84
C LEU A 38 13.85 -10.56 20.83
N VAL A 39 15.09 -10.95 20.53
CA VAL A 39 15.92 -11.77 21.40
C VAL A 39 16.71 -10.84 22.33
N PRO A 40 16.60 -10.99 23.67
CA PRO A 40 17.38 -10.17 24.59
C PRO A 40 18.87 -10.45 24.42
N SER A 41 19.71 -9.42 24.55
CA SER A 41 21.17 -9.55 24.39
C SER A 41 21.79 -10.60 25.33
N SER A 42 21.19 -10.80 26.51
CA SER A 42 21.58 -11.83 27.47
C SER A 42 21.36 -13.27 26.99
N ALA A 43 20.50 -13.50 26.00
CA ALA A 43 20.24 -14.82 25.45
C ALA A 43 21.33 -15.32 24.48
N PHE A 44 22.19 -14.43 23.96
CA PHE A 44 23.29 -14.82 23.07
C PHE A 44 24.49 -15.44 23.81
N GLY A 45 24.49 -15.44 25.14
CA GLY A 45 25.55 -15.99 25.98
C GLY A 45 26.76 -15.06 26.12
N ASN A 46 27.82 -15.55 26.79
CA ASN A 46 28.99 -14.74 27.17
C ASN A 46 30.26 -15.15 26.42
N THR A 47 30.13 -15.43 25.12
CA THR A 47 31.27 -15.78 24.26
C THR A 47 31.73 -14.55 23.47
N ASN A 48 32.99 -14.51 23.04
CA ASN A 48 33.50 -13.41 22.20
C ASN A 48 32.71 -13.23 20.89
N ALA A 49 31.98 -14.26 20.42
CA ALA A 49 31.13 -14.20 19.24
C ALA A 49 29.69 -13.70 19.55
N ALA A 50 29.29 -13.66 20.82
CA ALA A 50 27.93 -13.28 21.23
C ALA A 50 27.64 -11.80 20.97
N GLU A 51 28.63 -10.92 21.14
CA GLU A 51 28.49 -9.49 20.86
C GLU A 51 28.30 -9.25 19.35
N SER A 52 29.12 -9.88 18.50
CA SER A 52 28.96 -9.81 17.03
C SER A 52 27.59 -10.34 16.60
N LEU A 53 27.14 -11.47 17.17
CA LEU A 53 25.84 -12.05 16.84
C LEU A 53 24.67 -11.14 17.25
N ALA A 54 24.77 -10.46 18.39
CA ALA A 54 23.76 -9.50 18.83
C ALA A 54 23.69 -8.27 17.90
N VAL A 55 24.84 -7.80 17.40
CA VAL A 55 24.92 -6.71 16.41
C VAL A 55 24.30 -7.15 15.08
N ASP A 56 24.74 -8.28 14.52
CA ASP A 56 24.22 -8.81 13.24
C ASP A 56 22.71 -9.04 13.31
N TYR A 57 22.22 -9.52 14.46
CA TYR A 57 20.79 -9.66 14.72
C TYR A 57 20.07 -8.31 14.72
N GLY A 58 20.63 -7.30 15.39
CA GLY A 58 20.08 -5.93 15.40
C GLY A 58 19.99 -5.33 13.98
N ASP A 59 21.04 -5.49 13.18
CA ASP A 59 21.10 -5.00 11.80
C ASP A 59 20.09 -5.71 10.89
N ALA A 60 19.93 -7.03 11.06
CA ALA A 60 18.95 -7.82 10.32
C ALA A 60 17.52 -7.37 10.64
N ILE A 61 17.24 -7.12 11.92
CA ILE A 61 15.97 -6.61 12.40
C ILE A 61 15.72 -5.22 11.80
N GLU A 62 16.64 -4.26 11.96
CA GLU A 62 16.50 -2.91 11.39
C GLU A 62 16.26 -2.94 9.86
N THR A 63 17.01 -3.77 9.13
CA THR A 63 16.85 -3.95 7.69
C THR A 63 15.46 -4.47 7.33
N ALA A 64 14.94 -5.45 8.09
CA ALA A 64 13.58 -5.93 7.91
C ALA A 64 12.54 -4.82 8.16
N GLY A 65 12.80 -3.91 9.11
CA GLY A 65 11.93 -2.77 9.40
C GLY A 65 11.83 -1.83 8.22
N ARG A 66 12.98 -1.42 7.68
CA ARG A 66 13.07 -0.56 6.49
C ARG A 66 12.40 -1.21 5.27
N ALA A 67 12.59 -2.51 5.06
CA ALA A 67 11.95 -3.21 3.95
C ALA A 67 10.41 -3.20 4.04
N VAL A 68 9.85 -3.27 5.25
CA VAL A 68 8.40 -3.15 5.45
C VAL A 68 7.93 -1.71 5.26
N GLU A 69 8.70 -0.71 5.72
CA GLU A 69 8.41 0.70 5.47
C GLU A 69 8.35 0.99 3.97
N ASP A 70 9.36 0.56 3.21
CA ASP A 70 9.42 0.69 1.75
C ASP A 70 8.20 0.04 1.07
N LEU A 71 7.84 -1.18 1.48
CA LEU A 71 6.66 -1.88 0.98
C LEU A 71 5.38 -1.06 1.23
N THR A 72 5.19 -0.55 2.45
CA THR A 72 4.01 0.27 2.75
C THR A 72 4.00 1.58 1.97
N GLY A 73 5.16 2.19 1.71
CA GLY A 73 5.28 3.37 0.86
C GLY A 73 4.89 3.11 -0.59
N VAL A 74 5.23 1.94 -1.14
CA VAL A 74 4.76 1.53 -2.48
C VAL A 74 3.25 1.39 -2.50
N LEU A 75 2.66 0.73 -1.51
CA LEU A 75 1.20 0.56 -1.40
C LEU A 75 0.47 1.90 -1.26
N ASP A 76 1.00 2.83 -0.46
CA ASP A 76 0.46 4.19 -0.33
C ASP A 76 0.48 4.91 -1.70
N GLY A 77 1.57 4.77 -2.45
CA GLY A 77 1.69 5.33 -3.81
C GLY A 77 0.73 4.69 -4.82
N ASP A 78 0.50 3.39 -4.74
CA ASP A 78 -0.47 2.68 -5.59
C ASP A 78 -1.91 3.08 -5.28
N ALA A 79 -2.25 3.25 -3.99
CA ALA A 79 -3.56 3.76 -3.58
C ALA A 79 -3.82 5.17 -4.15
N ASP A 80 -2.85 6.08 -4.06
CA ASP A 80 -2.96 7.44 -4.62
C ASP A 80 -3.14 7.40 -6.15
N ARG A 81 -2.37 6.56 -6.87
CA ARG A 81 -2.52 6.39 -8.33
C ARG A 81 -3.91 5.89 -8.71
N LEU A 82 -4.40 4.86 -8.04
CA LEU A 82 -5.73 4.30 -8.27
C LEU A 82 -6.83 5.35 -8.06
N LEU A 83 -6.72 6.16 -7.00
CA LEU A 83 -7.69 7.21 -6.71
C LEU A 83 -7.66 8.32 -7.76
N ARG A 84 -6.48 8.72 -8.23
CA ARG A 84 -6.35 9.72 -9.32
C ARG A 84 -6.94 9.20 -10.63
N ILE A 85 -6.73 7.92 -10.94
CA ILE A 85 -7.32 7.29 -12.12
C ILE A 85 -8.85 7.27 -12.00
N ALA A 86 -9.38 6.92 -10.83
CA ALA A 86 -10.83 6.96 -10.56
C ALA A 86 -11.41 8.37 -10.81
N PHE A 87 -10.75 9.42 -10.29
CA PHE A 87 -11.18 10.80 -10.53
C PHE A 87 -11.12 11.18 -12.02
N ALA A 88 -10.07 10.80 -12.74
CA ALA A 88 -9.94 11.09 -14.17
C ALA A 88 -11.06 10.44 -15.01
N TYR A 89 -11.40 9.19 -14.72
CA TYR A 89 -12.54 8.51 -15.35
C TYR A 89 -13.86 9.21 -15.02
N LYS A 90 -14.10 9.53 -13.75
CA LYS A 90 -15.32 10.22 -13.34
C LYS A 90 -15.48 11.59 -14.01
N GLN A 91 -14.40 12.36 -14.09
CA GLN A 91 -14.40 13.65 -14.78
C GLN A 91 -14.73 13.48 -16.27
N THR A 92 -14.11 12.50 -16.93
CA THR A 92 -14.38 12.25 -18.36
C THR A 92 -15.83 11.85 -18.59
N ASP A 93 -16.39 10.99 -17.74
CA ASP A 93 -17.80 10.58 -17.82
C ASP A 93 -18.75 11.78 -17.63
N ASP A 94 -18.45 12.67 -16.68
CA ASP A 94 -19.26 13.87 -16.43
C ASP A 94 -19.17 14.87 -17.61
N GLU A 95 -17.99 15.06 -18.19
CA GLU A 95 -17.78 15.92 -19.38
C GLU A 95 -18.47 15.38 -20.64
N GLU A 96 -18.52 14.06 -20.83
CA GLU A 96 -19.28 13.45 -21.93
C GLU A 96 -20.78 13.59 -21.68
N MET A 97 -21.25 13.44 -20.44
CA MET A 97 -22.65 13.61 -20.07
C MET A 97 -23.13 15.05 -20.35
N GLU A 98 -22.37 16.05 -19.93
CA GLU A 98 -22.66 17.47 -20.20
C GLU A 98 -22.67 17.77 -21.71
N ARG A 99 -21.77 17.16 -22.49
CA ARG A 99 -21.77 17.26 -23.96
C ARG A 99 -23.01 16.64 -24.58
N HIS A 100 -23.46 15.48 -24.09
CA HIS A 100 -24.68 14.85 -24.57
C HIS A 100 -25.95 15.67 -24.23
N GLU A 101 -26.02 16.25 -23.03
CA GLU A 101 -27.14 17.08 -22.59
C GLU A 101 -27.21 18.42 -23.35
N SER A 102 -26.06 19.03 -23.65
CA SER A 102 -26.00 20.30 -24.40
C SER A 102 -26.31 20.18 -25.90
N VAL A 103 -26.24 18.97 -26.47
CA VAL A 103 -26.52 18.71 -27.91
C VAL A 103 -28.00 18.40 -28.20
N GLY A 104 -28.84 18.16 -27.18
CA GLY A 104 -30.30 18.12 -27.34
C GLY A 104 -30.84 17.09 -28.33
N LEU A 105 -30.26 15.88 -28.38
CA LEU A 105 -30.81 14.77 -29.16
C LEU A 105 -31.70 13.89 -28.27
N PRO A 106 -32.96 13.61 -28.65
CA PRO A 106 -33.81 12.68 -27.92
C PRO A 106 -33.26 11.26 -28.07
N GLY A 107 -33.32 10.50 -26.97
CA GLY A 107 -32.94 9.09 -26.92
C GLY A 107 -33.85 8.17 -27.73
#